data_AF-A0A016TN96-F1
#
_entry.id   AF-A0A016TN96-F1
#
_cell.length_a   1.000
_cell.length_b   1.000
_cell.length_c   1.000
_cell.angle_alpha   90.00
_cell.angle_beta   90.00
_cell.angle_gamma   90.00
#
_symmetry.space_group_name_H-M   'P 1'
#
loop_
_entity.id
_entity.type
_entity.pdbx_description
1 polymer ?
#
loop_
_entity_poly.entity_id
_entity_poly.type
_entity_poly.pdbx_seq_one_letter_code
_entity_poly.pdbx_strand_id
1 'polypeptide(L)'
;MLDKEKREILPTSITKSYVVRRLPTLVSLALVGVGWLLNEVALAWIHERVPRDTPPLPDLWFSWFPEVRGAIRITEYIMLILVVNTLVIIVTHQHRWVVSRRVFFCAALSYCFRALCITIFQVPVPSVHTYCAPKTNGSFYIVSARVARMFWSAGIEQLRPRELCGDLIVSGHTVTIFTSFYAFKYYAPKKLKPLSYMLNMLAFMAVIAILFARKHYTIDVVLGRFPQFSPHLISIAWNVRYTVSTRVFMEYHALMLSYHEQSFEKNILSWSWWSRIVPYFEKDAPPPHAFHNRIEWPSSCPQKVRRRIV
;
A
#
# COMPACT_ATOMS: atom_id res chain seq x y z
N MET A 1 -9.89 50.77 32.21
CA MET A 1 -10.24 49.52 32.94
C MET A 1 -10.84 48.43 32.04
N LEU A 2 -10.86 48.57 30.71
CA LEU A 2 -11.49 47.61 29.78
C LEU A 2 -10.51 46.85 28.87
N ASP A 3 -9.23 46.77 29.25
CA ASP A 3 -8.16 46.24 28.37
C ASP A 3 -7.32 45.13 29.03
N LYS A 4 -7.69 44.73 30.25
CA LYS A 4 -7.03 43.66 31.00
C LYS A 4 -7.75 42.30 30.92
N GLU A 5 -9.02 42.30 30.50
CA GLU A 5 -9.89 41.12 30.55
C GLU A 5 -9.81 40.23 29.29
N LYS A 6 -9.31 40.75 28.15
CA LYS A 6 -9.17 39.97 26.91
C LYS A 6 -7.91 39.11 26.80
N ARG A 7 -7.04 39.11 27.80
CA ARG A 7 -5.76 38.37 27.77
C ARG A 7 -5.80 37.01 28.48
N GLU A 8 -6.93 36.62 29.07
CA GLU A 8 -7.09 35.35 29.81
C GLU A 8 -7.84 34.24 29.04
N ILE A 9 -8.08 34.40 27.73
CA ILE A 9 -8.65 33.34 26.88
C ILE A 9 -7.65 32.95 25.78
N LEU A 10 -6.42 32.64 26.17
CA LEU A 10 -5.57 31.77 25.36
C LEU A 10 -5.62 30.41 26.05
N PRO A 11 -6.29 29.37 25.48
CA PRO A 11 -6.26 28.07 26.11
C PRO A 11 -4.80 27.65 26.15
N THR A 12 -4.26 27.56 27.35
CA THR A 12 -3.03 26.85 27.65
C THR A 12 -3.08 25.54 26.88
N SER A 13 -2.39 25.47 25.74
CA SER A 13 -2.23 24.22 25.01
C SER A 13 -1.38 23.36 25.92
N ILE A 14 -2.05 22.57 26.75
CA ILE A 14 -1.42 21.49 27.49
C ILE A 14 -0.78 20.64 26.40
N THR A 15 0.53 20.82 26.23
CA THR A 15 1.38 19.93 25.45
C THR A 15 1.40 18.64 26.23
N LYS A 16 0.31 17.87 26.17
CA LYS A 16 0.30 16.49 26.61
C LYS A 16 1.40 15.81 25.81
N SER A 17 2.48 15.48 26.48
CA SER A 17 3.53 14.65 25.90
C SER A 17 2.90 13.28 25.66
N TYR A 18 2.50 13.01 24.42
CA TYR A 18 1.95 11.72 24.03
C TYR A 18 3.09 10.70 24.08
N VAL A 19 3.15 9.90 25.14
CA VAL A 19 4.11 8.79 25.25
C VAL A 19 3.68 7.68 24.31
N VAL A 20 4.30 7.63 23.13
CA VAL A 20 3.97 6.64 22.10
C VAL A 20 4.55 5.27 22.48
N ARG A 21 3.69 4.28 22.68
CA ARG A 21 4.10 2.88 22.89
C ARG A 21 4.65 2.29 21.59
N ARG A 22 5.74 1.51 21.70
CA ARG A 22 6.38 0.82 20.54
C ARG A 22 5.69 -0.51 20.19
N LEU A 23 5.00 -1.13 21.15
CA LEU A 23 4.34 -2.43 20.97
C LEU A 23 3.34 -2.45 19.80
N PRO A 24 2.44 -1.46 19.63
CA PRO A 24 1.54 -1.44 18.48
C PRO A 24 2.31 -1.39 17.14
N THR A 25 3.43 -0.67 17.06
CA THR A 25 4.24 -0.67 15.84
C THR A 25 4.87 -2.03 15.57
N LEU A 26 5.36 -2.74 16.60
CA LEU A 26 5.86 -4.12 16.44
C LEU A 26 4.76 -5.08 15.99
N VAL A 27 3.55 -4.96 16.54
CA VAL A 27 2.38 -5.75 16.11
C VAL A 27 2.06 -5.48 14.63
N SER A 28 2.01 -4.21 14.21
CA SER A 28 1.76 -3.87 12.79
C SER A 28 2.84 -4.41 11.85
N LEU A 29 4.10 -4.41 12.27
CA LEU A 29 5.21 -4.96 11.50
C LEU A 29 5.11 -6.50 11.38
N ALA A 30 4.76 -7.17 12.48
CA ALA A 30 4.49 -8.60 12.47
C ALA A 30 3.32 -8.96 11.54
N LEU A 31 2.25 -8.15 11.54
CA LEU A 31 1.11 -8.33 10.64
C LEU A 31 1.50 -8.20 9.16
N VAL A 32 2.41 -7.27 8.82
CA VAL A 32 2.95 -7.18 7.45
C VAL A 32 3.74 -8.44 7.10
N GLY A 33 4.59 -8.93 8.00
CA GLY A 33 5.35 -10.17 7.78
C GLY A 33 4.46 -11.40 7.58
N VAL A 34 3.38 -11.51 8.37
CA VAL A 34 2.38 -12.57 8.22
C VAL A 34 1.63 -12.41 6.90
N GLY A 35 1.15 -11.19 6.57
CA GLY A 35 0.48 -10.92 5.31
C GLY A 35 1.37 -11.23 4.10
N TRP A 36 2.65 -10.92 4.18
CA TRP A 36 3.65 -11.27 3.18
C TRP A 36 3.76 -12.80 3.02
N LEU A 37 3.98 -13.52 4.11
CA LEU A 37 4.06 -14.99 4.10
C LEU A 37 2.80 -15.63 3.52
N LEU A 38 1.62 -15.14 3.87
CA LEU A 38 0.34 -15.62 3.34
C LEU A 38 0.25 -15.44 1.82
N ASN A 39 0.79 -14.34 1.26
CA ASN A 39 0.83 -14.15 -0.19
C ASN A 39 1.74 -15.16 -0.87
N GLU A 40 2.91 -15.44 -0.29
CA GLU A 40 3.84 -16.42 -0.86
C GLU A 40 3.26 -17.84 -0.84
N VAL A 41 2.62 -18.21 0.28
CA VAL A 41 1.92 -19.49 0.41
C VAL A 41 0.74 -19.57 -0.55
N ALA A 42 -0.07 -18.51 -0.66
CA ALA A 42 -1.18 -18.45 -1.60
C ALA A 42 -0.71 -18.60 -3.05
N LEU A 43 0.40 -17.95 -3.42
CA LEU A 43 0.98 -18.02 -4.75
C LEU A 43 1.56 -19.42 -5.06
N ALA A 44 2.20 -20.05 -4.08
CA ALA A 44 2.65 -21.43 -4.21
C ALA A 44 1.49 -22.42 -4.34
N TRP A 45 0.42 -22.20 -3.60
CA TRP A 45 -0.80 -23.01 -3.63
C TRP A 45 -1.54 -22.94 -4.97
N ILE A 46 -1.69 -21.74 -5.52
CA ILE A 46 -2.40 -21.52 -6.79
C ILE A 46 -1.56 -22.03 -7.97
N HIS A 47 -0.24 -21.94 -7.91
CA HIS A 47 0.66 -22.38 -8.98
C HIS A 47 0.44 -23.84 -9.42
N GLU A 48 0.16 -24.72 -8.47
CA GLU A 48 -0.14 -26.13 -8.75
C GLU A 48 -1.54 -26.31 -9.39
N ARG A 49 -2.48 -25.40 -9.12
CA ARG A 49 -3.89 -25.48 -9.54
C ARG A 49 -4.24 -24.71 -10.81
N VAL A 50 -3.46 -23.70 -11.19
CA VAL A 50 -3.75 -22.89 -12.39
C VAL A 50 -3.83 -23.80 -13.64
N PRO A 51 -4.91 -23.69 -14.43
CA PRO A 51 -5.00 -24.34 -15.73
C PRO A 51 -3.99 -23.71 -16.69
N ARG A 52 -3.12 -24.54 -17.28
CA ARG A 52 -2.06 -24.10 -18.22
C ARG A 52 -2.50 -24.22 -19.68
N ASP A 53 -3.46 -25.09 -19.96
CA ASP A 53 -3.87 -25.46 -21.31
C ASP A 53 -5.01 -24.58 -21.86
N THR A 54 -5.44 -23.58 -21.09
CA THR A 54 -6.49 -22.64 -21.47
C THR A 54 -5.89 -21.32 -21.98
N PRO A 55 -6.37 -20.78 -23.11
CA PRO A 55 -5.93 -19.48 -23.60
C PRO A 55 -6.29 -18.36 -22.60
N PRO A 56 -5.56 -17.22 -22.63
CA PRO A 56 -5.86 -16.08 -21.77
C PRO A 56 -7.27 -15.53 -22.05
N LEU A 57 -7.89 -14.92 -21.03
CA LEU A 57 -9.19 -14.28 -21.21
C LEU A 57 -9.09 -13.14 -22.26
N PRO A 58 -10.15 -12.95 -23.08
CA PRO A 58 -10.18 -11.85 -24.03
C PRO A 58 -10.16 -10.52 -23.27
N ASP A 59 -9.18 -9.70 -23.59
CA ASP A 59 -8.95 -8.41 -22.95
C ASP A 59 -8.79 -7.34 -24.04
N LEU A 60 -9.56 -6.26 -23.93
CA LEU A 60 -9.59 -5.18 -24.91
C LEU A 60 -8.18 -4.59 -25.15
N TRP A 61 -7.39 -4.38 -24.09
CA TRP A 61 -6.05 -3.82 -24.26
C TRP A 61 -5.08 -4.79 -24.93
N PHE A 62 -5.20 -6.09 -24.65
CA PHE A 62 -4.36 -7.10 -25.29
C PHE A 62 -4.64 -7.20 -26.79
N SER A 63 -5.85 -6.86 -27.23
CA SER A 63 -6.18 -6.78 -28.65
C SER A 63 -5.61 -5.54 -29.35
N TRP A 64 -5.35 -4.44 -28.62
CA TRP A 64 -4.87 -3.17 -29.20
C TRP A 64 -3.34 -3.02 -29.12
N PHE A 65 -2.70 -3.51 -28.06
CA PHE A 65 -1.28 -3.24 -27.77
C PHE A 65 -0.45 -4.52 -27.64
N PRO A 66 0.72 -4.63 -28.29
CA PRO A 66 1.59 -5.80 -28.20
C PRO A 66 2.23 -5.99 -26.81
N GLU A 67 2.66 -7.23 -26.51
CA GLU A 67 3.38 -7.54 -25.26
C GLU A 67 4.82 -7.02 -25.29
N VAL A 68 5.22 -6.27 -24.26
CA VAL A 68 6.59 -5.79 -24.06
C VAL A 68 7.22 -6.50 -22.86
N ARG A 69 8.03 -7.53 -23.12
CA ARG A 69 8.64 -8.40 -22.09
C ARG A 69 9.55 -7.67 -21.07
N GLY A 70 10.01 -6.46 -21.41
CA GLY A 70 10.86 -5.62 -20.55
C GLY A 70 10.12 -4.57 -19.71
N ALA A 71 8.82 -4.34 -19.94
CA ALA A 71 8.10 -3.23 -19.31
C ALA A 71 7.96 -3.40 -17.79
N ILE A 72 7.88 -4.63 -17.31
CA ILE A 72 7.79 -4.92 -15.87
C ILE A 72 9.02 -4.46 -15.08
N ARG A 73 10.23 -4.49 -15.67
CA ARG A 73 11.44 -3.96 -15.01
C ARG A 73 11.29 -2.47 -14.72
N ILE A 74 10.66 -1.71 -15.62
CA ILE A 74 10.39 -0.28 -15.42
C ILE A 74 9.46 -0.09 -14.21
N THR A 75 8.41 -0.90 -14.12
CA THR A 75 7.49 -0.90 -12.96
C THR A 75 8.23 -1.21 -11.66
N GLU A 76 9.13 -2.20 -11.64
CA GLU A 76 9.90 -2.56 -10.45
C GLU A 76 10.80 -1.42 -9.99
N TYR A 77 11.53 -0.76 -10.90
CA TYR A 77 12.33 0.41 -10.56
C TYR A 77 11.47 1.53 -9.99
N ILE A 78 10.32 1.82 -10.59
CA ILE A 78 9.42 2.86 -10.10
C ILE A 78 8.86 2.48 -8.71
N MET A 79 8.47 1.22 -8.52
CA MET A 79 8.00 0.70 -7.24
C MET A 79 9.07 0.88 -6.15
N LEU A 80 10.32 0.50 -6.42
CA LEU A 80 11.43 0.69 -5.48
C LEU A 80 11.65 2.17 -5.15
N ILE A 81 11.60 3.07 -6.14
CA ILE A 81 11.68 4.51 -5.92
C ILE A 81 10.57 4.98 -4.96
N LEU A 82 9.32 4.56 -5.18
CA LEU A 82 8.19 4.93 -4.32
C LEU A 82 8.31 4.38 -2.90
N VAL A 83 8.71 3.11 -2.76
CA VAL A 83 8.92 2.46 -1.47
C VAL A 83 10.02 3.16 -0.69
N VAL A 84 11.18 3.41 -1.31
CA VAL A 84 12.31 4.11 -0.67
C VAL A 84 11.90 5.51 -0.23
N ASN A 85 11.24 6.29 -1.08
CA ASN A 85 10.75 7.62 -0.71
C ASN A 85 9.76 7.57 0.48
N THR A 86 8.88 6.57 0.49
CA THR A 86 7.92 6.37 1.59
C THR A 86 8.63 6.00 2.89
N LEU A 87 9.60 5.09 2.85
CA LEU A 87 10.41 4.70 4.01
C LEU A 87 11.20 5.89 4.57
N VAL A 88 11.77 6.73 3.70
CA VAL A 88 12.45 7.97 4.10
C VAL A 88 11.49 8.89 4.85
N ILE A 89 10.28 9.10 4.33
CA ILE A 89 9.26 9.91 5.02
C ILE A 89 8.90 9.29 6.37
N ILE A 90 8.69 7.97 6.45
CA ILE A 90 8.34 7.29 7.70
C ILE A 90 9.43 7.48 8.77
N VAL A 91 10.70 7.24 8.41
CA VAL A 91 11.84 7.32 9.34
C VAL A 91 12.12 8.75 9.79
N THR A 92 11.93 9.72 8.89
CA THR A 92 12.19 11.14 9.15
C THR A 92 10.97 11.90 9.68
N HIS A 93 9.81 11.25 9.88
CA HIS A 93 8.64 11.92 10.44
C HIS A 93 8.78 12.14 11.96
N GLN A 94 8.35 13.29 12.48
CA GLN A 94 8.32 13.59 13.92
C GLN A 94 7.62 12.48 14.72
N HIS A 95 6.49 11.99 14.21
CA HIS A 95 5.72 10.87 14.78
C HIS A 95 6.00 9.52 14.11
N ARG A 96 7.26 9.21 13.78
CA ARG A 96 7.67 7.99 13.05
C ARG A 96 6.97 6.70 13.49
N TRP A 97 6.88 6.42 14.79
CA TRP A 97 6.25 5.19 15.30
C TRP A 97 4.75 5.10 15.01
N VAL A 98 4.06 6.25 15.05
CA VAL A 98 2.63 6.37 14.73
C VAL A 98 2.43 6.24 13.22
N VAL A 99 3.27 6.89 12.41
CA VAL A 99 3.17 6.78 10.95
C VAL A 99 3.46 5.36 10.48
N SER A 100 4.55 4.74 10.99
CA SER A 100 4.92 3.37 10.67
C SER A 100 3.78 2.40 10.93
N ARG A 101 3.14 2.45 12.12
CA ARG A 101 2.07 1.51 12.45
C ARG A 101 0.84 1.66 11.56
N ARG A 102 0.49 2.90 11.19
CA ARG A 102 -0.64 3.18 10.28
C ARG A 102 -0.38 2.63 8.88
N VAL A 103 0.80 2.95 8.32
CA VAL A 103 1.17 2.50 6.96
C VAL A 103 1.34 0.98 6.91
N PHE A 104 2.02 0.39 7.90
CA PHE A 104 2.20 -1.06 7.97
C PHE A 104 0.88 -1.80 8.16
N PHE A 105 -0.04 -1.28 8.98
CA PHE A 105 -1.36 -1.89 9.11
C PHE A 105 -2.16 -1.87 7.80
N CYS A 106 -2.18 -0.73 7.10
CA CYS A 106 -2.83 -0.63 5.79
C CYS A 106 -2.21 -1.58 4.74
N ALA A 107 -0.88 -1.71 4.75
CA ALA A 107 -0.17 -2.66 3.89
C ALA A 107 -0.52 -4.11 4.24
N ALA A 108 -0.49 -4.47 5.53
CA ALA A 108 -0.82 -5.80 6.02
C ALA A 108 -2.25 -6.21 5.62
N LEU A 109 -3.23 -5.34 5.85
CA LEU A 109 -4.63 -5.61 5.49
C LEU A 109 -4.81 -5.78 3.97
N SER A 110 -4.13 -4.97 3.16
CA SER A 110 -4.12 -5.11 1.70
C SER A 110 -3.52 -6.44 1.26
N TYR A 111 -2.42 -6.87 1.88
CA TYR A 111 -1.76 -8.15 1.60
C TYR A 111 -2.62 -9.34 2.03
N CYS A 112 -3.27 -9.30 3.19
CA CYS A 112 -4.20 -10.35 3.62
C CYS A 112 -5.37 -10.48 2.63
N PHE A 113 -5.94 -9.37 2.18
CA PHE A 113 -7.01 -9.37 1.18
C PHE A 113 -6.54 -9.93 -0.16
N ARG A 114 -5.31 -9.59 -0.60
CA ARG A 114 -4.70 -10.17 -1.80
C ARG A 114 -4.56 -11.70 -1.68
N ALA A 115 -4.04 -12.19 -0.56
CA ALA A 115 -3.89 -13.64 -0.32
C ALA A 115 -5.26 -14.36 -0.38
N LEU A 116 -6.31 -13.76 0.20
CA LEU A 116 -7.68 -14.28 0.10
C LEU A 116 -8.19 -14.28 -1.36
N CYS A 117 -7.94 -13.22 -2.13
CA CYS A 117 -8.37 -13.15 -3.53
C CYS A 117 -7.65 -14.19 -4.40
N ILE A 118 -6.34 -14.38 -4.21
CA ILE A 118 -5.55 -15.35 -4.98
C ILE A 118 -5.98 -16.79 -4.67
N THR A 119 -6.36 -17.07 -3.42
CA THR A 119 -6.82 -18.40 -3.02
C THR A 119 -8.22 -18.72 -3.54
N ILE A 120 -9.12 -17.72 -3.61
CA ILE A 120 -10.49 -17.89 -4.11
C ILE A 120 -10.55 -17.92 -5.63
N PHE A 121 -9.90 -16.97 -6.31
CA PHE A 121 -10.05 -16.80 -7.76
C PHE A 121 -8.92 -17.48 -8.53
N GLN A 122 -9.26 -18.51 -9.30
CA GLN A 122 -8.32 -19.27 -10.12
C GLN A 122 -8.53 -18.88 -11.60
N VAL A 123 -7.79 -17.88 -12.06
CA VAL A 123 -7.89 -17.37 -13.45
C VAL A 123 -6.71 -17.89 -14.28
N PRO A 124 -6.86 -18.09 -15.61
CA PRO A 124 -5.76 -18.49 -16.48
C PRO A 124 -4.72 -17.37 -16.68
N VAL A 125 -3.50 -17.77 -17.06
CA VAL A 125 -2.36 -16.87 -17.24
C VAL A 125 -2.58 -15.94 -18.47
N PRO A 126 -2.41 -14.61 -18.36
CA PRO A 126 -2.70 -13.64 -19.41
C PRO A 126 -1.69 -13.66 -20.57
N SER A 127 -0.48 -14.19 -20.36
CA SER A 127 0.57 -14.24 -21.38
C SER A 127 0.99 -15.68 -21.66
N VAL A 128 0.92 -16.06 -22.94
CA VAL A 128 1.37 -17.35 -23.49
C VAL A 128 2.90 -17.49 -23.46
N HIS A 129 3.63 -16.37 -23.33
CA HIS A 129 5.09 -16.33 -23.33
C HIS A 129 5.72 -16.32 -21.94
N THR A 130 4.91 -16.42 -20.88
CA THR A 130 5.41 -16.42 -19.52
C THR A 130 5.90 -17.82 -19.14
N TYR A 131 7.21 -17.94 -18.88
CA TYR A 131 7.79 -19.18 -18.36
C TYR A 131 7.23 -19.51 -16.98
N CYS A 132 6.75 -20.74 -16.82
CA CYS A 132 6.24 -21.31 -15.56
C CYS A 132 7.04 -22.58 -15.25
N ALA A 133 7.53 -22.73 -14.01
CA ALA A 133 8.20 -23.97 -13.60
C ALA A 133 7.23 -25.16 -13.71
N PRO A 134 7.75 -26.38 -13.90
CA PRO A 134 6.92 -27.58 -13.87
C PRO A 134 6.17 -27.71 -12.54
N LYS A 135 4.91 -28.17 -12.62
CA LYS A 135 4.12 -28.53 -11.43
C LYS A 135 4.81 -29.67 -10.71
N THR A 136 4.80 -29.63 -9.39
CA THR A 136 5.56 -30.57 -8.55
C THR A 136 4.69 -31.63 -7.89
N ASN A 137 3.41 -31.75 -8.31
CA ASN A 137 2.44 -32.76 -7.86
C ASN A 137 2.43 -32.95 -6.33
N GLY A 138 2.63 -31.87 -5.57
CA GLY A 138 2.51 -31.89 -4.10
C GLY A 138 3.76 -32.24 -3.30
N SER A 139 4.97 -32.23 -3.87
CA SER A 139 6.19 -32.35 -3.05
C SER A 139 6.36 -31.13 -2.12
N PHE A 140 5.96 -31.29 -0.85
CA PHE A 140 5.99 -30.24 0.17
C PHE A 140 7.36 -29.58 0.32
N TYR A 141 8.45 -30.36 0.21
CA TYR A 141 9.83 -29.86 0.30
C TYR A 141 10.17 -28.87 -0.81
N ILE A 142 9.74 -29.14 -2.04
CA ILE A 142 10.02 -28.27 -3.20
C ILE A 142 9.16 -27.00 -3.12
N VAL A 143 7.91 -27.13 -2.67
CA VAL A 143 6.99 -26.02 -2.46
C VAL A 143 7.50 -25.10 -1.34
N SER A 144 7.93 -25.64 -0.20
CA SER A 144 8.48 -24.85 0.91
C SER A 144 9.79 -24.16 0.53
N ALA A 145 10.65 -24.82 -0.24
CA ALA A 145 11.89 -24.23 -0.75
C ALA A 145 11.60 -23.06 -1.72
N ARG A 146 10.57 -23.17 -2.56
CA ARG A 146 10.10 -22.08 -3.44
C ARG A 146 9.58 -20.90 -2.61
N VAL A 147 8.72 -21.15 -1.61
CA VAL A 147 8.20 -20.11 -0.70
C VAL A 147 9.34 -19.41 0.06
N ALA A 148 10.30 -20.16 0.59
CA ALA A 148 11.44 -19.59 1.31
C ALA A 148 12.31 -18.69 0.41
N ARG A 149 12.59 -19.13 -0.83
CA ARG A 149 13.31 -18.31 -1.81
C ARG A 149 12.55 -17.04 -2.15
N MET A 150 11.23 -17.11 -2.30
CA MET A 150 10.39 -15.95 -2.62
C MET A 150 10.32 -14.96 -1.46
N PHE A 151 10.15 -15.46 -0.24
CA PHE A 151 10.18 -14.65 0.97
C PHE A 151 11.48 -13.85 1.09
N TRP A 152 12.62 -14.49 0.81
CA TRP A 152 13.93 -13.82 0.85
C TRP A 152 14.15 -12.83 -0.29
N SER A 153 13.51 -13.02 -1.44
CA SER A 153 13.61 -12.08 -2.58
C SER A 153 12.82 -10.78 -2.40
N ALA A 154 12.09 -10.62 -1.29
CA ALA A 154 11.31 -9.41 -0.97
C ALA A 154 10.41 -8.91 -2.13
N GLY A 155 9.92 -9.84 -2.97
CA GLY A 155 9.00 -9.58 -4.08
C GLY A 155 9.60 -8.84 -5.27
N ILE A 156 10.93 -8.69 -5.32
CA ILE A 156 11.64 -8.15 -6.49
C ILE A 156 11.79 -9.29 -7.51
N GLU A 157 11.12 -9.16 -8.64
CA GLU A 157 11.10 -10.13 -9.72
C GLU A 157 12.49 -10.29 -10.38
N GLN A 158 13.29 -9.22 -10.42
CA GLN A 158 14.66 -9.27 -10.97
C GLN A 158 15.64 -10.11 -10.14
N LEU A 159 15.40 -10.32 -8.84
CA LEU A 159 16.22 -11.17 -7.96
C LEU A 159 15.80 -12.64 -8.01
N ARG A 160 14.84 -13.00 -8.86
CA ARG A 160 14.18 -14.30 -8.84
C ARG A 160 14.13 -14.94 -10.25
N PRO A 161 14.55 -16.21 -10.43
CA PRO A 161 14.18 -16.97 -11.61
C PRO A 161 12.66 -17.21 -11.58
N ARG A 162 11.96 -16.77 -12.63
CA ARG A 162 10.48 -16.83 -12.74
C ARG A 162 9.97 -18.27 -12.73
N GLU A 163 9.82 -18.84 -11.55
CA GLU A 163 9.38 -20.23 -11.41
C GLU A 163 7.87 -20.35 -11.13
N LEU A 164 7.21 -19.35 -10.53
CA LEU A 164 5.79 -19.47 -10.17
C LEU A 164 4.86 -18.61 -11.02
N CYS A 165 3.76 -19.23 -11.42
CA CYS A 165 2.65 -18.66 -12.18
C CYS A 165 1.38 -18.74 -11.34
N GLY A 166 0.57 -17.68 -11.34
CA GLY A 166 -0.61 -17.57 -10.46
C GLY A 166 -0.84 -16.18 -9.86
N ASP A 167 0.10 -15.25 -10.05
CA ASP A 167 -0.08 -13.84 -9.70
C ASP A 167 -0.92 -13.12 -10.76
N LEU A 168 -2.20 -13.49 -10.83
CA LEU A 168 -3.08 -13.14 -11.93
C LEU A 168 -4.17 -12.17 -11.48
N ILE A 169 -4.30 -12.00 -10.16
CA ILE A 169 -5.42 -11.34 -9.51
C ILE A 169 -4.90 -10.54 -8.32
N VAL A 170 -5.19 -9.22 -8.32
CA VAL A 170 -4.71 -8.22 -7.35
C VAL A 170 -3.18 -8.12 -7.32
N SER A 171 -2.52 -7.50 -8.31
CA SER A 171 -1.05 -7.39 -8.38
C SER A 171 -0.36 -6.88 -7.09
N GLY A 172 0.70 -7.56 -6.63
CA GLY A 172 1.48 -7.12 -5.48
C GLY A 172 2.26 -5.84 -5.76
N HIS A 173 2.67 -5.65 -7.02
CA HIS A 173 3.32 -4.44 -7.49
C HIS A 173 2.39 -3.24 -7.36
N THR A 174 1.13 -3.36 -7.81
CA THR A 174 0.16 -2.25 -7.71
C THR A 174 -0.19 -1.95 -6.26
N VAL A 175 -0.44 -2.98 -5.43
CA VAL A 175 -0.68 -2.81 -3.98
C VAL A 175 0.45 -2.03 -3.32
N THR A 176 1.70 -2.38 -3.62
CA THR A 176 2.88 -1.69 -3.07
C THR A 176 2.99 -0.26 -3.59
N ILE A 177 2.92 -0.07 -4.91
CA ILE A 177 2.98 1.26 -5.57
C ILE A 177 1.95 2.21 -4.97
N PHE A 178 0.68 1.79 -4.88
CA PHE A 178 -0.39 2.64 -4.38
C PHE A 178 -0.28 2.88 -2.88
N THR A 179 0.00 1.85 -2.09
CA THR A 179 0.18 2.02 -0.64
C THR A 179 1.32 2.99 -0.34
N SER A 180 2.45 2.86 -1.03
CA SER A 180 3.58 3.79 -0.94
C SER A 180 3.22 5.20 -1.42
N PHE A 181 2.55 5.33 -2.56
CA PHE A 181 2.13 6.62 -3.10
C PHE A 181 1.19 7.37 -2.15
N TYR A 182 0.13 6.72 -1.63
CA TYR A 182 -0.81 7.34 -0.70
C TYR A 182 -0.18 7.65 0.65
N ALA A 183 0.66 6.76 1.18
CA ALA A 183 1.43 7.04 2.39
C ALA A 183 2.33 8.27 2.20
N PHE A 184 3.08 8.34 1.10
CA PHE A 184 3.89 9.51 0.80
C PHE A 184 3.04 10.77 0.69
N LYS A 185 1.96 10.74 -0.09
CA LYS A 185 1.08 11.90 -0.32
C LYS A 185 0.43 12.42 0.97
N TYR A 186 0.05 11.52 1.88
CA TYR A 186 -0.63 11.89 3.13
C TYR A 186 0.34 12.39 4.20
N TYR A 187 1.52 11.77 4.33
CA TYR A 187 2.49 12.09 5.39
C TYR A 187 3.58 13.09 4.97
N ALA A 188 3.70 13.42 3.68
CA ALA A 188 4.66 14.41 3.23
C ALA A 188 4.31 15.84 3.72
N PRO A 189 5.32 16.66 4.07
CA PRO A 189 5.12 18.07 4.39
C PRO A 189 4.73 18.88 3.14
N LYS A 190 4.06 20.01 3.35
CA LYS A 190 3.61 20.92 2.27
C LYS A 190 4.73 21.38 1.33
N LYS A 191 5.99 21.42 1.80
CA LYS A 191 7.17 21.80 1.01
C LYS A 191 7.55 20.74 -0.05
N LEU A 192 7.18 19.48 0.14
CA LEU A 192 7.48 18.36 -0.78
C LEU A 192 6.33 18.07 -1.77
N LYS A 193 5.38 19.00 -1.94
CA LYS A 193 4.34 18.93 -2.98
C LYS A 193 4.87 18.67 -4.41
N PRO A 194 5.95 19.32 -4.90
CA PRO A 194 6.44 19.03 -6.25
C PRO A 194 6.92 17.58 -6.38
N LEU A 195 7.57 17.03 -5.34
CA LEU A 195 7.98 15.63 -5.31
C LEU A 195 6.76 14.68 -5.33
N SER A 196 5.69 15.01 -4.59
CA SER A 196 4.44 14.23 -4.66
C SER A 196 3.82 14.22 -6.06
N TYR A 197 3.91 15.33 -6.81
CA TYR A 197 3.44 15.38 -8.20
C TYR A 197 4.30 14.51 -9.13
N MET A 198 5.63 14.55 -8.97
CA MET A 198 6.54 13.66 -9.71
C MET A 198 6.26 12.18 -9.42
N LEU A 199 6.08 11.82 -8.15
CA LEU A 199 5.74 10.46 -7.74
C LEU A 199 4.38 10.00 -8.27
N ASN A 200 3.41 10.91 -8.42
CA ASN A 200 2.12 10.61 -9.07
C ASN A 200 2.29 10.26 -10.56
N MET A 201 3.15 11.01 -11.28
CA MET A 201 3.44 10.71 -12.67
C MET A 201 4.19 9.39 -12.83
N LEU A 202 5.15 9.10 -11.95
CA LEU A 202 5.83 7.81 -11.88
C LEU A 202 4.85 6.67 -11.63
N ALA A 203 3.95 6.79 -10.65
CA ALA A 203 2.92 5.79 -10.39
C ALA A 203 2.03 5.54 -11.63
N PHE A 204 1.68 6.59 -12.37
CA PHE A 204 0.92 6.44 -13.62
C PHE A 204 1.71 5.69 -14.71
N MET A 205 2.98 6.03 -14.89
CA MET A 205 3.84 5.32 -15.83
C MET A 205 4.02 3.84 -15.45
N ALA A 206 4.11 3.53 -14.15
CA ALA A 206 4.22 2.17 -13.67
C ALA A 206 2.96 1.34 -13.98
N VAL A 207 1.77 1.93 -13.83
CA VAL A 207 0.47 1.31 -14.18
C VAL A 207 0.41 0.99 -15.67
N ILE A 208 0.81 1.92 -16.53
CA ILE A 208 0.86 1.70 -17.98
C ILE A 208 1.89 0.61 -18.34
N ALA A 209 3.06 0.63 -17.71
CA ALA A 209 4.10 -0.37 -17.95
C ALA A 209 3.65 -1.79 -17.53
N ILE A 210 2.84 -1.91 -16.47
CA ILE A 210 2.23 -3.20 -16.08
C ILE A 210 1.30 -3.73 -17.17
N LEU A 211 0.48 -2.87 -17.79
CA LEU A 211 -0.41 -3.25 -18.88
C LEU A 211 0.36 -3.76 -20.11
N PHE A 212 1.44 -3.06 -20.48
CA PHE A 212 2.30 -3.49 -21.59
C PHE A 212 3.04 -4.80 -21.31
N ALA A 213 3.34 -5.10 -20.05
CA ALA A 213 3.96 -6.37 -19.67
C ALA A 213 3.00 -7.57 -19.82
N ARG A 214 1.69 -7.33 -20.03
CA ARG A 214 0.61 -8.33 -20.09
C ARG A 214 0.66 -9.36 -18.96
N LYS A 215 1.05 -8.90 -17.76
CA LYS A 215 1.15 -9.73 -16.55
C LYS A 215 -0.15 -9.74 -15.74
N HIS A 216 -0.96 -8.71 -15.89
CA HIS A 216 -2.25 -8.56 -15.23
C HIS A 216 -3.29 -8.14 -16.27
N TYR A 217 -4.54 -8.55 -16.06
CA TYR A 217 -5.63 -8.17 -16.94
C TYR A 217 -5.93 -6.67 -16.79
N THR A 218 -6.43 -6.03 -17.83
CA THR A 218 -6.89 -4.63 -17.74
C THR A 218 -7.97 -4.46 -16.72
N ILE A 219 -8.83 -5.45 -16.47
CA ILE A 219 -9.81 -5.34 -15.40
C ILE A 219 -9.14 -5.14 -14.02
N ASP A 220 -7.92 -5.63 -13.85
CA ASP A 220 -7.11 -5.41 -12.65
C ASP A 220 -6.47 -4.02 -12.60
N VAL A 221 -6.32 -3.33 -13.74
CA VAL A 221 -5.50 -2.12 -13.91
C VAL A 221 -6.28 -0.88 -14.41
N VAL A 222 -7.40 -1.03 -15.12
CA VAL A 222 -8.19 0.03 -15.78
C VAL A 222 -9.43 0.41 -14.98
N LEU A 223 -9.94 -0.47 -14.10
CA LEU A 223 -10.94 -0.12 -13.06
C LEU A 223 -10.37 0.82 -11.96
N GLY A 224 -9.50 1.75 -12.35
CA GLY A 224 -8.73 2.60 -11.46
C GLY A 224 -8.35 3.97 -12.01
N ARG A 225 -8.70 4.29 -13.26
CA ARG A 225 -8.37 5.59 -13.82
C ARG A 225 -9.30 6.00 -14.96
N PHE A 226 -10.46 6.54 -14.59
CA PHE A 226 -10.84 7.81 -15.21
C PHE A 226 -10.25 8.92 -14.34
N PRO A 227 -9.58 9.92 -14.92
CA PRO A 227 -8.90 10.95 -14.15
C PRO A 227 -9.91 11.68 -13.29
N GLN A 228 -9.47 12.02 -12.09
CA GLN A 228 -10.13 12.91 -11.14
C GLN A 228 -10.19 14.34 -11.72
N PHE A 229 -11.00 14.51 -12.77
CA PHE A 229 -11.64 15.74 -13.17
C PHE A 229 -12.99 15.75 -12.45
N SER A 230 -13.09 16.50 -11.34
CA SER A 230 -14.38 16.77 -10.69
C SER A 230 -15.23 17.75 -11.51
N PRO A 231 -16.55 17.96 -11.24
CA PRO A 231 -17.47 17.23 -10.36
C PRO A 231 -18.83 16.89 -11.03
N HIS A 232 -19.70 16.20 -10.28
CA HIS A 232 -21.11 15.86 -10.55
C HIS A 232 -21.40 14.61 -11.40
N LEU A 233 -22.04 13.63 -10.73
CA LEU A 233 -22.95 12.61 -11.27
C LEU A 233 -22.43 11.25 -11.75
N ILE A 234 -21.29 10.75 -11.27
CA ILE A 234 -21.05 9.28 -11.34
C ILE A 234 -20.42 8.79 -10.04
N SER A 235 -21.23 8.80 -8.99
CA SER A 235 -20.97 8.06 -7.75
C SER A 235 -22.05 6.99 -7.63
N ILE A 236 -21.64 5.85 -7.08
CA ILE A 236 -22.39 4.61 -6.84
C ILE A 236 -22.22 3.61 -8.00
N ALA A 237 -21.50 2.51 -7.70
CA ALA A 237 -21.23 1.32 -8.52
C ALA A 237 -19.96 1.29 -9.42
N TRP A 238 -18.78 1.66 -8.91
CA TRP A 238 -17.51 1.43 -9.64
C TRP A 238 -16.39 0.86 -8.74
N ASN A 239 -15.83 -0.30 -9.16
CA ASN A 239 -14.50 -0.88 -8.86
C ASN A 239 -14.37 -2.00 -7.81
N VAL A 240 -13.79 -3.13 -8.26
CA VAL A 240 -13.45 -4.30 -7.42
C VAL A 240 -11.94 -4.40 -7.09
N ARG A 241 -11.03 -3.62 -7.71
CA ARG A 241 -9.58 -3.88 -7.50
C ARG A 241 -8.66 -2.67 -7.29
N TYR A 242 -9.12 -1.46 -7.55
CA TYR A 242 -8.51 -0.21 -7.04
C TYR A 242 -9.04 0.23 -5.67
N THR A 243 -10.00 -0.54 -5.14
CA THR A 243 -10.59 -0.31 -3.84
C THR A 243 -9.73 -0.86 -2.72
N VAL A 244 -8.93 -1.90 -2.88
CA VAL A 244 -8.33 -2.54 -1.69
C VAL A 244 -7.34 -1.62 -0.98
N SER A 245 -6.20 -1.29 -1.59
CA SER A 245 -5.20 -0.44 -0.91
C SER A 245 -5.69 0.99 -0.71
N THR A 246 -6.40 1.56 -1.68
CA THR A 246 -6.94 2.92 -1.58
C THR A 246 -8.07 3.00 -0.56
N ARG A 247 -9.05 2.09 -0.56
CA ARG A 247 -10.13 2.09 0.45
C ARG A 247 -9.61 1.69 1.79
N VAL A 248 -8.76 0.67 1.93
CA VAL A 248 -8.12 0.35 3.22
C VAL A 248 -7.43 1.58 3.79
N PHE A 249 -6.66 2.30 2.96
CA PHE A 249 -6.02 3.53 3.40
C PHE A 249 -7.04 4.60 3.79
N MET A 250 -8.05 4.87 2.95
CA MET A 250 -9.05 5.92 3.21
C MET A 250 -9.96 5.59 4.40
N GLU A 251 -10.46 4.35 4.50
CA GLU A 251 -11.28 3.83 5.58
C GLU A 251 -10.52 3.87 6.90
N TYR A 252 -9.25 3.47 6.89
CA TYR A 252 -8.41 3.57 8.09
C TYR A 252 -8.29 5.02 8.57
N HIS A 253 -8.01 5.97 7.67
CA HIS A 253 -7.88 7.38 8.04
C HIS A 253 -9.23 8.03 8.39
N ALA A 254 -10.34 7.56 7.80
CA ALA A 254 -11.69 8.00 8.15
C ALA A 254 -12.08 7.51 9.56
N LEU A 255 -11.82 6.24 9.88
CA LEU A 255 -12.04 5.67 11.21
C LEU A 255 -11.14 6.30 12.26
N MET A 256 -9.87 6.59 11.92
CA MET A 256 -8.95 7.34 12.76
C MET A 256 -9.51 8.72 13.10
N LEU A 257 -10.06 9.45 12.11
CA LEU A 257 -10.66 10.76 12.33
C LEU A 257 -11.87 10.66 13.27
N SER A 258 -12.81 9.75 12.97
CA SER A 258 -13.99 9.53 13.82
C SER A 258 -13.65 9.09 15.25
N TYR A 259 -12.57 8.32 15.44
CA TYR A 259 -12.09 7.96 16.77
C TYR A 259 -11.67 9.18 17.59
N HIS A 260 -10.90 10.10 17.00
CA HIS A 260 -10.46 11.31 17.70
C HIS A 260 -11.58 12.35 17.92
N GLU A 261 -12.61 12.34 17.07
CA GLU A 261 -13.82 13.16 17.21
C GLU A 261 -14.88 12.53 18.14
N GLN A 262 -14.58 11.40 18.78
CA GLN A 262 -15.51 10.66 19.64
C GLN A 262 -16.82 10.22 18.92
N SER A 263 -16.77 10.07 17.60
CA SER A 263 -17.89 9.70 16.74
C SER A 263 -17.77 8.29 16.14
N PHE A 264 -16.84 7.47 16.65
CA PHE A 264 -16.50 6.15 16.11
C PHE A 264 -17.71 5.21 15.95
N GLU A 265 -18.51 5.04 16.99
CA GLU A 265 -19.69 4.16 17.00
C GLU A 265 -20.82 4.66 16.07
N LYS A 266 -20.82 5.97 15.73
CA LYS A 266 -21.81 6.56 14.81
C LYS A 266 -21.41 6.38 13.35
N ASN A 267 -20.15 6.09 13.07
CA ASN A 267 -19.66 5.94 11.70
C ASN A 267 -19.97 4.53 11.17
N ILE A 268 -20.64 4.43 10.04
CA ILE A 268 -21.01 3.16 9.38
C ILE A 268 -19.76 2.31 9.06
N LEU A 269 -18.62 2.94 8.78
CA LEU A 269 -17.36 2.23 8.51
C LEU A 269 -16.87 1.40 9.71
N SER A 270 -17.34 1.72 10.93
CA SER A 270 -16.99 0.98 12.15
C SER A 270 -17.54 -0.44 12.18
N TRP A 271 -18.50 -0.77 11.31
CA TRP A 271 -19.05 -2.13 11.19
C TRP A 271 -18.07 -3.11 10.53
N SER A 272 -16.99 -2.63 9.93
CA SER A 272 -15.97 -3.48 9.32
C SER A 272 -15.32 -4.39 10.36
N TRP A 273 -15.08 -5.67 10.01
CA TRP A 273 -14.53 -6.67 10.95
C TRP A 273 -13.18 -6.27 11.58
N TRP A 274 -12.38 -5.49 10.87
CA TRP A 274 -11.05 -5.03 11.30
C TRP A 274 -11.08 -3.68 12.04
N SER A 275 -12.22 -2.98 12.10
CA SER A 275 -12.35 -1.63 12.68
C SER A 275 -11.96 -1.58 14.15
N ARG A 276 -12.20 -2.67 14.89
CA ARG A 276 -11.87 -2.82 16.33
C ARG A 276 -10.39 -2.64 16.65
N ILE A 277 -9.53 -2.78 15.65
CA ILE A 277 -8.09 -2.62 15.77
C ILE A 277 -7.70 -1.13 15.77
N VAL A 278 -8.51 -0.24 15.17
CA VAL A 278 -8.22 1.19 15.07
C VAL A 278 -8.13 1.87 16.44
N PRO A 279 -9.05 1.67 17.40
CA PRO A 279 -8.92 2.19 18.76
C PRO A 279 -7.63 1.74 19.46
N TYR A 280 -7.20 0.49 19.25
CA TYR A 280 -5.95 -0.03 19.83
C TYR A 280 -4.72 0.69 19.28
N PHE A 281 -4.68 0.97 17.98
CA PHE A 281 -3.58 1.72 17.37
C PHE A 281 -3.64 3.21 17.70
N GLU A 282 -4.81 3.81 17.79
CA GLU A 282 -4.94 5.28 17.91
C GLU A 282 -5.01 5.79 19.35
N LYS A 283 -5.12 4.91 20.35
CA LYS A 283 -5.19 5.29 21.79
C LYS A 283 -4.07 6.24 22.25
N ASP A 284 -2.86 6.06 21.71
CA ASP A 284 -1.68 6.85 22.10
C ASP A 284 -1.26 7.83 20.98
N ALA A 285 -2.05 7.95 19.92
CA ALA A 285 -1.79 8.90 18.84
C ALA A 285 -2.19 10.32 19.25
N PRO A 286 -1.46 11.36 18.80
CA PRO A 286 -1.96 12.71 18.92
C PRO A 286 -3.16 12.90 17.96
N PRO A 287 -4.16 13.68 18.37
CA PRO A 287 -5.32 13.97 17.55
C PRO A 287 -4.96 14.75 16.27
N PRO A 288 -5.80 14.70 15.22
CA PRO A 288 -5.50 15.29 13.92
C PRO A 288 -5.11 16.78 13.96
N HIS A 289 -5.69 17.55 14.88
CA HIS A 289 -5.36 18.97 15.06
C HIS A 289 -3.94 19.21 15.60
N ALA A 290 -3.37 18.24 16.33
CA ALA A 290 -2.00 18.27 16.84
C ALA A 290 -1.02 17.50 15.93
N PHE A 291 -1.53 16.71 14.99
CA PHE A 291 -0.72 15.93 14.06
C PHE A 291 -0.27 16.80 12.87
N HIS A 292 0.91 17.40 13.00
CA HIS A 292 1.53 18.15 11.91
C HIS A 292 2.56 17.28 11.18
N ASN A 293 2.45 17.24 9.85
CA ASN A 293 3.43 16.59 8.98
C ASN A 293 4.73 17.42 8.97
N ARG A 294 5.61 17.17 9.95
CA ARG A 294 6.93 17.76 10.07
C ARG A 294 7.99 16.67 9.99
N ILE A 295 9.06 16.99 9.27
CA ILE A 295 10.21 16.11 9.11
C ILE A 295 11.25 16.47 10.19
N GLU A 296 11.59 15.50 11.02
CA GLU A 296 12.69 15.53 11.98
C GLU A 296 13.77 14.53 11.52
N TRP A 297 14.92 15.06 11.15
CA TRP A 297 16.06 14.21 10.80
C TRP A 297 16.56 13.46 12.04
N PRO A 298 16.90 12.16 11.92
CA PRO A 298 17.58 11.45 13.00
C PRO A 298 18.83 12.23 13.41
N SER A 299 19.02 12.35 14.72
CA SER A 299 20.00 13.22 15.39
C SER A 299 21.47 12.97 15.02
N SER A 300 21.75 11.98 14.16
CA SER A 300 23.04 11.64 13.59
C SER A 300 23.40 12.40 12.30
N CYS A 301 22.50 13.24 11.75
CA CYS A 301 22.78 13.98 10.50
C CYS A 301 23.43 15.37 10.79
N PRO A 302 24.48 15.80 10.05
CA PRO A 302 25.19 17.05 10.32
C PRO A 302 24.28 18.28 10.25
N GLN A 303 24.41 19.18 11.24
CA GLN A 303 23.62 20.40 11.43
C GLN A 303 23.55 21.34 10.20
N LYS A 304 24.45 21.20 9.21
CA LYS A 304 24.47 22.00 7.96
C LYS A 304 23.23 21.78 7.08
N VAL A 305 22.63 20.59 7.06
CA VAL A 305 21.40 20.31 6.28
C VAL A 305 20.16 20.87 6.99
N ARG A 306 20.20 20.99 8.31
CA ARG A 306 19.08 21.45 9.15
C ARG A 306 18.67 22.91 8.88
N ARG A 307 19.59 23.78 8.42
CA ARG A 307 19.33 25.21 8.23
C ARG A 307 18.83 25.61 6.84
N ARG A 308 18.93 24.76 5.82
CA ARG A 308 18.50 25.12 4.44
C ARG A 308 17.03 24.82 4.13
N ILE A 309 16.31 24.12 5.01
CA ILE A 309 14.98 23.56 4.70
C ILE A 309 13.91 23.94 5.76
N VAL A 310 14.29 24.55 6.88
CA VAL A 310 13.33 25.15 7.85
C VAL A 310 12.63 26.34 7.22
#